data_AF-A0A1I9G905-F1
#
_entry.id   AF-A0A1I9G905-F1
#
_cell.length_a   1.000
_cell.length_b   1.000
_cell.length_c   1.000
_cell.angle_alpha   90.00
_cell.angle_beta   90.00
_cell.angle_gamma   90.00
#
_symmetry.space_group_name_H-M   'P 1'
#
loop_
_entity.id
_entity.type
_entity.pdbx_description
1 polymer ?
#
loop_
_entity_poly.entity_id
_entity_poly.type
_entity_poly.pdbx_seq_one_letter_code
_entity_poly.pdbx_strand_id
1 'polypeptide(L)'
;NTSYTWDLFPEYDIFKVNEFGTVITRLTNTAGYDAEGAVSPDGRKIVFTSLRSGDPEIWIMNSDGTEPEQLTDELGYDGGPFFSPDGSKIVFRASRPNTTEGIQTYKDLLSYVELPAIIKLE
;
A
#
# COMPACT_ATOMS: atom_id res chain seq x y z
N ASN A 1 0.69 20.42 -17.22
CA ASN A 1 1.04 19.03 -16.92
C ASN A 1 1.16 18.90 -15.41
N THR A 2 0.08 18.51 -14.73
CA THR A 2 -0.05 18.53 -13.25
C THR A 2 -0.38 17.15 -12.68
N SER A 3 -0.12 16.06 -13.42
CA SER A 3 -0.32 14.72 -12.90
C SER A 3 0.77 14.41 -11.89
N TYR A 4 0.38 14.23 -10.64
CA TYR A 4 1.24 13.75 -9.57
C TYR A 4 1.25 12.22 -9.62
N THR A 5 2.43 11.63 -9.81
CA THR A 5 2.65 10.18 -9.80
C THR A 5 3.32 9.79 -8.50
N TRP A 6 2.90 8.66 -7.92
CA TRP A 6 3.53 8.06 -6.76
C TRP A 6 4.44 6.92 -7.22
N ASP A 7 5.69 6.93 -6.80
CA ASP A 7 6.60 5.81 -7.01
C ASP A 7 6.24 4.69 -6.03
N LEU A 8 6.04 3.49 -6.57
CA LEU A 8 5.78 2.29 -5.81
C LEU A 8 7.07 1.45 -5.81
N PHE A 9 7.74 1.41 -4.68
CA PHE A 9 8.99 0.67 -4.52
C PHE A 9 8.69 -0.78 -4.10
N PRO A 10 9.01 -1.79 -4.93
CA PRO A 10 8.69 -3.19 -4.64
C PRO A 10 9.46 -3.78 -3.45
N GLU A 11 10.46 -3.05 -2.94
CA GLU A 11 11.24 -3.39 -1.74
C GLU A 11 10.69 -2.77 -0.44
N TYR A 12 9.60 -2.01 -0.51
CA TYR A 12 9.01 -1.42 0.70
C TYR A 12 8.21 -2.46 1.46
N ASP A 13 8.53 -2.58 2.75
CA ASP A 13 7.83 -3.40 3.71
C ASP A 13 7.52 -2.62 4.98
N ILE A 14 6.61 -3.17 5.79
CA ILE A 14 6.27 -2.60 7.08
C ILE A 14 7.18 -3.20 8.16
N PHE A 15 7.83 -2.34 8.93
CA PHE A 15 8.68 -2.73 10.04
C PHE A 15 8.14 -2.18 11.37
N LYS A 16 8.28 -2.98 12.42
CA LYS A 16 8.05 -2.55 13.80
C LYS A 16 9.37 -2.13 14.41
N VAL A 17 9.42 -0.92 14.97
CA VAL A 17 10.58 -0.38 15.67
C VAL A 17 10.26 -0.12 17.14
N ASN A 18 11.28 -0.07 17.99
CA ASN A 18 11.13 0.46 19.35
C ASN A 18 11.22 2.00 19.36
N GLU A 19 11.09 2.59 20.55
CA GLU A 19 11.17 4.05 20.75
C GLU A 19 12.53 4.68 20.36
N PHE A 20 13.58 3.86 20.22
CA PHE A 20 14.91 4.28 19.79
C PHE A 20 15.15 4.08 18.28
N GLY A 21 14.13 3.66 17.53
CA GLY A 21 14.23 3.39 16.09
C GLY A 21 14.94 2.07 15.74
N THR A 22 15.19 1.20 16.72
CA THR A 22 15.74 -0.13 16.46
C THR A 22 14.64 -1.01 15.86
N VAL A 23 14.92 -1.65 14.73
CA VAL A 23 14.01 -2.64 14.12
C VAL A 23 13.87 -3.84 15.05
N ILE A 24 12.63 -4.09 15.50
CA ILE A 24 12.27 -5.24 16.32
C ILE A 24 11.85 -6.41 15.46
N THR A 25 11.03 -6.15 14.42
CA THR A 25 10.63 -7.18 13.47
C THR A 25 10.17 -6.57 12.15
N ARG A 26 10.27 -7.35 11.07
CA ARG A 26 9.66 -7.09 9.77
C ARG A 26 8.26 -7.71 9.78
N LEU A 27 7.22 -6.90 9.63
CA LEU A 27 5.82 -7.33 9.73
C LEU A 27 5.27 -7.87 8.40
N THR A 28 5.78 -7.38 7.28
CA THR A 28 5.42 -7.89 5.95
C THR A 28 6.66 -8.32 5.19
N ASN A 29 6.52 -9.35 4.35
CA ASN A 29 7.59 -9.87 3.48
C ASN A 29 6.97 -10.38 2.17
N THR A 30 6.00 -9.62 1.66
CA THR A 30 5.32 -9.92 0.40
C THR A 30 6.05 -9.25 -0.75
N ALA A 31 5.99 -9.84 -1.93
CA ALA A 31 6.53 -9.17 -3.11
C ALA A 31 5.69 -7.94 -3.45
N GLY A 32 6.36 -6.83 -3.74
CA GLY A 32 5.72 -5.56 -4.08
C GLY A 32 5.76 -4.57 -2.93
N TYR A 33 5.05 -3.45 -3.13
CA TYR A 33 4.99 -2.34 -2.19
C TYR A 33 4.03 -2.65 -1.04
N ASP A 34 4.53 -2.62 0.21
CA ASP A 34 3.72 -2.46 1.41
C ASP A 34 4.12 -1.17 2.14
N ALA A 35 3.22 -0.19 2.21
CA ALA A 35 3.52 1.07 2.88
C ALA A 35 2.26 1.81 3.37
N GLU A 36 2.46 3.08 3.73
CA GLU A 36 1.38 4.00 4.14
C GLU A 36 0.52 3.46 5.30
N GLY A 37 1.17 2.74 6.23
CA GLY A 37 0.49 2.07 7.32
C GLY A 37 0.09 2.98 8.48
N ALA A 38 -1.04 2.68 9.12
CA ALA A 38 -1.51 3.27 10.36
C ALA A 38 -1.90 2.20 11.38
N VAL A 39 -1.58 2.42 12.65
CA VAL A 39 -1.95 1.54 13.77
C VAL A 39 -3.32 1.94 14.31
N SER A 40 -4.17 0.98 14.67
CA SER A 40 -5.46 1.24 15.30
C SER A 40 -5.32 1.90 16.67
N PRO A 41 -6.31 2.68 17.15
CA PRO A 41 -6.22 3.36 18.45
C PRO A 41 -5.99 2.42 19.65
N ASP A 42 -6.45 1.16 19.55
CA ASP A 42 -6.24 0.12 20.56
C ASP A 42 -4.93 -0.66 20.38
N GLY A 43 -4.13 -0.36 19.35
CA GLY A 43 -2.85 -0.99 19.07
C GLY A 43 -2.93 -2.42 18.52
N ARG A 44 -4.11 -2.95 18.22
CA ARG A 44 -4.30 -4.36 17.85
C ARG A 44 -4.20 -4.64 16.35
N LYS A 45 -4.46 -3.64 15.51
CA LYS A 45 -4.51 -3.78 14.06
C LYS A 45 -3.64 -2.73 13.37
N ILE A 46 -3.23 -3.05 12.15
CA ILE A 46 -2.53 -2.13 11.24
C ILE A 46 -3.29 -2.15 9.92
N VAL A 47 -3.69 -0.98 9.41
CA VAL A 47 -4.17 -0.81 8.04
C VAL A 47 -3.05 -0.23 7.20
N PHE A 48 -2.93 -0.65 5.95
CA PHE A 48 -1.83 -0.26 5.08
C PHE A 48 -2.19 -0.43 3.60
N THR A 49 -1.37 0.13 2.73
CA THR A 49 -1.49 -0.02 1.27
C THR A 49 -0.58 -1.14 0.81
N SER A 50 -1.07 -2.02 -0.05
CA SER A 50 -0.29 -3.17 -0.52
C SER A 50 -0.57 -3.53 -1.97
N LEU A 51 0.50 -3.83 -2.72
CA LEU A 51 0.48 -4.31 -4.10
C LEU A 51 0.32 -5.83 -4.24
N ARG A 52 0.22 -6.60 -3.15
CA ARG A 52 0.27 -8.08 -3.20
C ARG A 52 -0.85 -8.74 -4.01
N SER A 53 -1.94 -8.03 -4.29
CA SER A 53 -3.06 -8.46 -5.15
C SER A 53 -2.91 -8.02 -6.62
N GLY A 54 -1.84 -7.29 -6.97
CA GLY A 54 -1.60 -6.76 -8.30
C GLY A 54 -2.15 -5.35 -8.55
N ASP A 55 -2.75 -4.72 -7.54
CA ASP A 55 -3.18 -3.32 -7.54
C ASP A 55 -2.90 -2.71 -6.13
N PRO A 56 -2.66 -1.39 -5.98
CA PRO A 56 -2.50 -0.78 -4.66
C PRO A 56 -3.84 -0.78 -3.94
N GLU A 57 -3.99 -1.69 -3.00
CA GLU A 57 -5.24 -1.92 -2.26
C GLU A 57 -5.04 -1.65 -0.77
N ILE A 58 -6.13 -1.40 -0.05
CA ILE A 58 -6.11 -1.35 1.41
C ILE A 58 -6.15 -2.76 1.98
N TRP A 59 -5.20 -3.02 2.87
CA TRP A 59 -5.12 -4.24 3.65
C TRP A 59 -5.13 -3.93 5.13
N ILE A 60 -5.55 -4.91 5.94
CA ILE A 60 -5.48 -4.88 7.40
C ILE A 60 -4.78 -6.14 7.91
N MET A 61 -4.05 -6.04 9.00
CA MET A 61 -3.43 -7.18 9.68
C MET A 61 -3.42 -6.98 11.21
N ASN A 62 -3.14 -8.04 11.96
CA ASN A 62 -2.80 -7.93 13.39
C ASN A 62 -1.51 -7.12 13.57
N SER A 63 -1.35 -6.45 14.72
CA SER A 63 -0.17 -5.61 14.99
C SER A 63 1.15 -6.37 15.18
N ASP A 64 1.09 -7.71 15.15
CA ASP A 64 2.24 -8.62 15.07
C ASP A 64 2.56 -9.09 13.63
N GLY A 65 1.79 -8.64 12.64
CA GLY A 65 1.94 -8.98 11.22
C GLY A 65 1.12 -10.18 10.75
N THR A 66 0.37 -10.83 11.65
CA THR A 66 -0.42 -12.02 11.31
C THR A 66 -1.79 -11.65 10.71
N GLU A 67 -2.43 -12.65 10.09
CA GLU A 67 -3.80 -12.55 9.54
C GLU A 67 -4.03 -11.33 8.63
N PRO A 68 -3.23 -11.15 7.57
CA PRO A 68 -3.51 -10.11 6.58
C PRO A 68 -4.82 -10.39 5.84
N GLU A 69 -5.63 -9.34 5.66
CA GLU A 69 -6.92 -9.35 4.98
C GLU A 69 -7.01 -8.15 4.03
N GLN A 70 -7.49 -8.37 2.81
CA GLN A 70 -7.73 -7.33 1.82
C GLN A 70 -9.10 -6.67 2.08
N LEU A 71 -9.16 -5.34 2.10
CA LEU A 71 -10.38 -4.57 2.38
C LEU A 71 -10.98 -3.90 1.15
N THR A 72 -10.21 -3.70 0.08
CA THR A 72 -10.64 -3.08 -1.18
C THR A 72 -10.18 -3.91 -2.37
N ASP A 73 -10.92 -3.89 -3.48
CA ASP A 73 -10.68 -4.69 -4.68
C ASP A 73 -11.14 -3.99 -5.98
N GLU A 74 -11.24 -2.65 -5.96
CA GLU A 74 -11.69 -1.87 -7.11
C GLU A 74 -10.50 -1.25 -7.85
N LEU A 75 -10.47 -1.42 -9.18
CA LEU A 75 -9.41 -0.89 -10.02
C LEU A 75 -9.08 0.58 -9.74
N GLY A 76 -7.82 0.84 -9.43
CA GLY A 76 -7.27 2.17 -9.24
C GLY A 76 -6.69 2.34 -7.85
N TYR A 77 -5.79 3.31 -7.69
CA TYR A 77 -5.06 3.52 -6.44
C TYR A 77 -6.00 3.64 -5.23
N ASP A 78 -5.80 2.76 -4.26
CA ASP A 78 -6.27 2.88 -2.89
C ASP A 78 -5.08 2.95 -1.94
N GLY A 79 -4.98 4.03 -1.18
CA GLY A 79 -3.88 4.14 -0.23
C GLY A 79 -3.97 5.24 0.80
N GLY A 80 -2.97 5.28 1.68
CA GLY A 80 -2.94 6.19 2.81
C GLY A 80 -4.07 6.04 3.82
N PRO A 81 -4.39 4.81 4.28
CA PRO A 81 -5.48 4.60 5.21
C PRO A 81 -5.18 5.13 6.62
N PHE A 82 -6.22 5.61 7.31
CA PHE A 82 -6.18 5.95 8.73
C PHE A 82 -7.43 5.44 9.44
N PHE A 83 -7.30 5.04 10.70
CA PHE A 83 -8.42 4.71 11.56
C PHE A 83 -9.14 5.97 12.06
N SER A 84 -10.45 5.87 12.27
CA SER A 84 -11.20 6.83 13.10
C SER A 84 -10.73 6.77 14.55
N PRO A 85 -10.94 7.84 15.36
CA PRO A 85 -10.49 7.86 16.76
C PRO A 85 -11.04 6.74 17.64
N ASP A 86 -12.24 6.25 17.34
CA ASP A 86 -12.88 5.13 18.03
C ASP A 86 -12.52 3.75 17.42
N GLY A 87 -11.71 3.73 16.35
CA GLY A 87 -11.30 2.52 15.64
C GLY A 87 -12.41 1.83 14.84
N SER A 88 -13.63 2.39 14.77
CA SER A 88 -14.78 1.74 14.14
C SER A 88 -14.83 1.88 12.62
N LYS A 89 -14.01 2.78 12.04
CA LYS A 89 -13.95 3.08 10.62
C LYS A 89 -12.52 3.31 10.16
N ILE A 90 -12.34 3.25 8.86
CA ILE A 90 -11.14 3.73 8.19
C ILE A 90 -11.53 4.82 7.17
N VAL A 91 -10.58 5.71 6.89
CA VAL A 91 -10.61 6.64 5.76
C VAL A 91 -9.37 6.36 4.92
N PHE A 92 -9.50 6.45 3.60
CA PHE A 92 -8.39 6.25 2.67
C PHE A 92 -8.57 7.15 1.44
N ARG A 93 -7.50 7.29 0.65
CA ARG A 93 -7.53 8.00 -0.63
C ARG A 93 -7.81 6.99 -1.72
N ALA A 94 -8.70 7.33 -2.64
CA ALA A 94 -9.12 6.48 -3.75
C ALA A 94 -9.02 7.25 -5.07
N SER A 95 -8.54 6.57 -6.11
CA SER A 95 -8.63 7.00 -7.50
C SER A 95 -9.33 5.92 -8.30
N ARG A 96 -10.31 6.29 -9.13
CA ARG A 96 -11.14 5.35 -9.88
C ARG A 96 -11.16 5.74 -11.37
N PRO A 97 -10.20 5.26 -12.17
CA PRO A 97 -10.23 5.47 -13.61
C PRO A 97 -11.46 4.78 -14.21
N ASN A 98 -12.31 5.55 -14.90
CA ASN A 98 -13.59 5.05 -15.44
C ASN A 98 -13.78 5.25 -16.95
N THR A 99 -12.78 5.81 -17.62
CA THR A 99 -12.71 5.88 -19.09
C THR A 99 -11.72 4.86 -19.62
N THR A 100 -11.91 4.40 -20.86
CA THR A 100 -10.98 3.46 -21.50
C THR A 100 -9.55 3.99 -21.51
N GLU A 101 -9.35 5.28 -21.83
CA GLU A 101 -8.03 5.92 -21.84
C GLU A 101 -7.44 6.03 -20.42
N GLY A 102 -8.25 6.39 -19.42
CA GLY A 102 -7.79 6.49 -18.03
C GLY A 102 -7.40 5.12 -17.45
N ILE A 103 -8.19 4.08 -17.75
CA ILE A 103 -7.89 2.70 -17.36
C ILE A 103 -6.60 2.22 -18.02
N GLN A 104 -6.41 2.51 -19.31
CA GLN A 104 -5.18 2.12 -20.01
C GLN A 104 -3.96 2.84 -19.42
N THR A 105 -4.04 4.16 -19.25
CA THR A 105 -2.98 4.97 -18.65
C THR A 105 -2.60 4.45 -17.26
N TYR A 106 -3.59 4.12 -16.44
CA TYR A 106 -3.37 3.56 -15.12
C TYR A 106 -2.61 2.23 -15.16
N LYS A 107 -3.05 1.29 -16.01
CA LYS A 107 -2.40 -0.01 -16.17
C LYS A 107 -0.98 0.11 -16.70
N ASP A 108 -0.75 1.05 -17.63
CA ASP A 108 0.59 1.31 -18.16
C ASP A 108 1.51 1.81 -17.04
N LEU A 109 1.06 2.76 -16.22
CA LEU A 109 1.80 3.26 -15.06
C LEU A 109 2.12 2.15 -14.05
N LEU A 110 1.13 1.32 -13.71
CA LEU A 110 1.30 0.22 -12.76
C LEU A 110 2.32 -0.82 -13.25
N SER A 111 2.36 -1.09 -14.56
CA SER A 111 3.31 -2.04 -15.14
C SER A 111 4.79 -1.64 -14.98
N TYR A 112 5.10 -0.34 -14.83
CA TYR A 112 6.48 0.12 -14.59
C TYR A 112 7.02 -0.35 -13.24
N VAL A 113 6.13 -0.62 -12.27
CA VAL A 113 6.50 -1.14 -10.95
C VAL A 113 6.95 -2.60 -11.04
N GLU A 114 6.42 -3.35 -12.01
CA GLU A 114 6.76 -4.75 -12.25
C GLU A 114 8.03 -4.91 -13.11
N LEU A 115 8.56 -3.81 -13.67
CA LEU A 115 9.81 -3.86 -14.41
C LEU A 115 10.97 -4.05 -13.43
N PRO A 116 11.81 -5.10 -13.58
CA PRO A 116 13.07 -5.13 -12.86
C PRO A 116 13.83 -3.85 -13.20
N ALA A 117 14.56 -3.27 -12.25
CA ALA A 117 15.35 -2.04 -12.36
C ALA A 117 16.44 -2.03 -13.47
N ILE A 118 16.34 -2.94 -14.45
CA ILE A 118 17.16 -3.11 -15.64
C ILE A 118 16.42 -2.50 -16.84
N ILE A 119 16.19 -1.20 -16.82
CA ILE A 119 16.34 -0.41 -18.06
C ILE A 119 17.63 0.38 -17.86
N LYS A 120 18.76 -0.29 -18.10
CA LYS A 120 19.97 0.42 -18.49
C LYS A 120 19.64 1.08 -19.83
N LEU A 121 19.57 2.40 -19.82
CA LEU A 121 19.63 3.21 -21.03
C LEU A 121 20.99 2.93 -21.70
N GLU A 122 20.95 2.34 -22.89
CA GLU A 122 21.98 2.58 -23.92
C GLU A 122 21.55 3.78 -24.77
#